data_AF-A0A6L4ZKN0-F1
#
_entry.id   AF-A0A6L4ZKN0-F1
#
_cell.length_a   1.000
_cell.length_b   1.000
_cell.length_c   1.000
_cell.angle_alpha   90.00
_cell.angle_beta   90.00
_cell.angle_gamma   90.00
#
_symmetry.space_group_name_H-M   'P 1'
#
loop_
_entity.id
_entity.type
_entity.pdbx_description
1 polymer ?
#
loop_
_entity_poly.entity_id
_entity_poly.type
_entity_poly.pdbx_seq_one_letter_code
_entity_poly.pdbx_strand_id
1 'polypeptide(L)'
;MTSITRTLKGVKRLIFALLAIVLMVNVILAQNPGKRLRERLGGGGGNEMKQQRLEMRQERLGIKQERLRQRVGKNLNPGFGGGMQARVWARALKLTDEQIIRMRQVMRVSAENYLLTQKQVQEKRFQLEQATFSETLNEEVLKQIAIDLGKLEGQQILLRTKVQVQIRNILTSEQLKLYNELRFGLNPSGDFLEKENDAPAEQKNNNQ
;
A
#
# COMPACT_ATOMS: atom_id res chain seq x y z
N MET A 1 -26.36 -19.32 -44.88
CA MET A 1 -25.63 -19.53 -43.61
C MET A 1 -24.30 -20.30 -43.83
N THR A 2 -23.38 -19.81 -44.67
CA THR A 2 -22.13 -20.57 -44.99
C THR A 2 -20.86 -19.72 -45.19
N SER A 3 -20.85 -18.44 -44.81
CA SER A 3 -19.69 -17.55 -45.06
C SER A 3 -18.72 -17.34 -43.87
N ILE A 4 -19.05 -17.79 -42.66
CA ILE A 4 -18.27 -17.41 -41.45
C ILE A 4 -17.03 -18.32 -41.20
N THR A 5 -16.93 -19.49 -41.83
CA THR A 5 -15.87 -20.47 -41.50
C THR A 5 -14.52 -20.25 -42.21
N ARG A 6 -14.43 -19.33 -43.19
CA ARG A 6 -13.16 -19.09 -43.93
C ARG A 6 -12.21 -18.11 -43.24
N THR A 7 -12.69 -17.22 -42.39
CA THR A 7 -11.86 -16.17 -41.74
C THR A 7 -11.00 -16.71 -40.59
N LEU A 8 -11.44 -17.78 -39.91
CA LEU A 8 -10.70 -18.33 -38.77
C LEU A 8 -9.37 -19.03 -39.12
N LYS A 9 -9.23 -19.55 -40.34
CA LYS A 9 -8.01 -20.26 -40.77
C LYS A 9 -6.84 -19.31 -41.06
N GLY A 10 -7.12 -18.07 -41.47
CA GLY A 10 -6.09 -17.06 -41.74
C GLY A 10 -5.41 -16.56 -40.46
N VAL A 11 -6.20 -16.31 -39.41
CA VAL A 11 -5.70 -15.76 -38.14
C VAL A 11 -4.75 -16.74 -37.44
N LYS A 12 -5.03 -18.04 -37.46
CA LYS A 12 -4.15 -19.05 -36.86
C LYS A 12 -2.76 -19.08 -37.51
N ARG A 13 -2.67 -18.94 -38.84
CA ARG A 13 -1.38 -18.94 -39.55
C ARG A 13 -0.54 -17.71 -39.21
N LEU A 14 -1.17 -16.55 -39.01
CA LEU A 14 -0.49 -15.32 -38.62
C LEU A 14 0.12 -15.41 -37.22
N ILE A 15 -0.61 -16.00 -36.26
CA ILE A 15 -0.14 -16.18 -34.87
C ILE A 15 1.09 -17.10 -34.82
N PHE A 16 1.08 -18.22 -35.56
CA PHE A 16 2.24 -19.12 -35.60
C PHE A 16 3.49 -18.47 -36.23
N ALA A 17 3.32 -17.63 -37.26
CA ALA A 17 4.45 -16.93 -37.88
C ALA A 17 5.12 -15.93 -36.94
N LEU A 18 4.33 -15.16 -36.17
CA LEU A 18 4.88 -14.21 -35.19
C LEU A 18 5.62 -14.91 -34.04
N LEU A 19 5.12 -16.05 -33.58
CA LEU A 19 5.75 -16.83 -32.51
C LEU A 19 7.12 -17.40 -32.93
N ALA A 20 7.26 -17.79 -34.20
CA ALA A 20 8.54 -18.28 -34.74
C ALA A 20 9.61 -17.17 -34.83
N ILE A 21 9.22 -15.93 -35.15
CA ILE A 21 10.15 -14.79 -35.24
C ILE A 21 10.70 -14.44 -33.85
N VAL A 22 9.85 -14.42 -32.81
CA VAL A 22 10.27 -14.12 -31.43
C VAL A 22 11.26 -15.17 -30.90
N LEU A 23 11.07 -16.45 -31.26
CA LEU A 23 12.01 -17.51 -30.88
C LEU A 23 13.37 -17.39 -31.57
N MET A 24 13.43 -16.98 -32.84
CA MET A 24 14.71 -16.78 -33.53
C MET A 24 15.54 -15.63 -32.96
N VAL A 25 14.91 -14.52 -32.57
CA VAL A 25 15.63 -13.35 -32.01
C VAL A 25 16.30 -13.69 -30.68
N ASN A 26 15.69 -14.54 -29.85
CA ASN A 26 16.29 -14.97 -28.59
C ASN A 26 17.51 -15.89 -28.77
N VAL A 27 17.59 -16.66 -29.86
CA VAL A 27 18.74 -17.55 -30.13
C VAL A 27 19.96 -16.76 -30.59
N ILE A 28 19.77 -15.66 -31.34
CA ILE A 28 20.88 -14.83 -31.84
C ILE A 28 21.57 -14.03 -30.71
N LEU A 29 20.82 -13.64 -29.67
CA LEU A 29 21.38 -12.91 -28.52
C LEU A 29 22.22 -13.78 -27.56
N ALA A 30 22.19 -15.11 -27.71
CA ALA A 30 22.96 -16.03 -26.87
C ALA A 30 24.42 -16.24 -27.34
N GLN A 31 24.79 -15.77 -28.53
CA GLN A 31 26.14 -15.93 -29.06
C GLN A 31 26.93 -14.62 -28.94
N ASN A 32 27.41 -14.33 -27.72
CA ASN A 32 28.22 -13.14 -27.43
C ASN A 32 29.70 -13.55 -27.25
N PRO A 33 30.57 -13.48 -28.28
CA PRO A 33 31.94 -14.03 -28.26
C PRO A 33 32.96 -13.19 -27.45
N GLY A 34 32.55 -12.12 -26.76
CA GLY A 34 33.45 -11.12 -26.17
C GLY A 34 34.24 -11.50 -24.91
N LYS A 35 34.16 -12.74 -24.40
CA LYS A 35 34.80 -13.11 -23.11
C LYS A 35 36.24 -13.62 -23.18
N ARG A 36 36.84 -13.83 -24.36
CA ARG A 36 38.12 -14.56 -24.47
C ARG A 36 39.40 -13.73 -24.47
N LEU A 37 39.35 -12.39 -24.38
CA LEU A 37 40.58 -11.57 -24.46
C LEU A 37 41.15 -11.06 -23.13
N ARG A 38 40.52 -11.34 -21.98
CA ARG A 38 40.92 -10.71 -20.69
C ARG A 38 41.85 -11.56 -19.81
N GLU A 39 42.17 -12.78 -20.21
CA GLU A 39 42.96 -13.73 -19.38
C GLU A 39 44.48 -13.70 -19.61
N ARG A 40 45.01 -12.89 -20.54
CA ARG A 40 46.43 -12.93 -20.89
C ARG A 40 47.34 -11.87 -20.26
N LEU A 41 46.82 -10.97 -19.42
CA LEU A 41 47.65 -9.97 -18.73
C LEU A 41 47.50 -10.12 -17.22
N GLY A 42 48.57 -10.66 -16.62
CA GLY A 42 48.67 -11.07 -15.23
C GLY A 42 48.35 -9.96 -14.23
N GLY A 43 47.52 -10.34 -13.25
CA GLY A 43 47.12 -9.55 -12.10
C GLY A 43 46.30 -10.42 -11.13
N GLY A 44 46.79 -11.65 -10.90
CA GLY A 44 46.13 -12.67 -10.08
C GLY A 44 46.23 -12.33 -8.60
N GLY A 45 45.07 -12.13 -7.95
CA GLY A 45 44.95 -11.94 -6.51
C GLY A 45 43.95 -10.84 -6.10
N GLY A 46 43.82 -9.79 -6.91
CA GLY A 46 42.93 -8.65 -6.58
C GLY A 46 41.48 -8.79 -7.07
N ASN A 47 41.24 -9.56 -8.14
CA ASN A 47 39.93 -9.65 -8.77
C ASN A 47 39.01 -10.69 -8.12
N GLU A 48 39.54 -11.81 -7.62
CA GLU A 48 38.77 -12.82 -6.90
C GLU A 48 38.16 -12.25 -5.62
N MET A 49 38.95 -11.47 -4.87
CA MET A 49 38.49 -10.82 -3.65
C MET A 49 37.43 -9.73 -3.95
N LYS A 50 37.51 -9.05 -5.09
CA LYS A 50 36.47 -8.11 -5.55
C LYS A 50 35.20 -8.84 -5.99
N GLN A 51 35.31 -9.98 -6.67
CA GLN A 51 34.16 -10.81 -7.04
C GLN A 51 33.47 -11.39 -5.80
N GLN A 52 34.20 -11.97 -4.84
CA GLN A 52 33.63 -12.44 -3.58
C GLN A 52 32.95 -11.32 -2.77
N ARG A 53 33.53 -10.10 -2.74
CA ARG A 53 32.89 -8.95 -2.08
C ARG A 53 31.61 -8.51 -2.78
N LEU A 54 31.54 -8.61 -4.10
CA LEU A 54 30.33 -8.29 -4.87
C LEU A 54 29.23 -9.34 -4.65
N GLU A 55 29.59 -10.62 -4.64
CA GLU A 55 28.66 -11.72 -4.36
C GLU A 55 28.10 -11.63 -2.93
N MET A 56 28.96 -11.47 -1.92
CA MET A 56 28.51 -11.24 -0.53
C MET A 56 27.63 -9.98 -0.40
N ARG A 57 27.91 -8.92 -1.17
CA ARG A 57 27.07 -7.72 -1.16
C ARG A 57 25.71 -7.99 -1.77
N GLN A 58 25.63 -8.73 -2.87
CA GLN A 58 24.36 -9.12 -3.49
C GLN A 58 23.56 -10.07 -2.59
N GLU A 59 24.21 -11.04 -1.96
CA GLU A 59 23.58 -11.95 -1.02
C GLU A 59 23.06 -11.21 0.22
N ARG A 60 23.86 -10.30 0.81
CA ARG A 60 23.41 -9.44 1.91
C ARG A 60 22.25 -8.56 1.51
N LEU A 61 22.21 -8.06 0.27
CA LEU A 61 21.09 -7.28 -0.24
C LEU A 61 19.85 -8.15 -0.43
N GLY A 62 19.98 -9.38 -0.92
CA GLY A 62 18.89 -10.35 -1.02
C GLY A 62 18.33 -10.72 0.35
N ILE A 63 19.19 -11.08 1.31
CA ILE A 63 18.80 -11.37 2.70
C ILE A 63 18.18 -10.13 3.35
N LYS A 64 18.70 -8.92 3.09
CA LYS A 64 18.13 -7.68 3.62
C LYS A 64 16.77 -7.38 3.01
N GLN A 65 16.57 -7.60 1.71
CA GLN A 65 15.26 -7.47 1.06
C GLN A 65 14.27 -8.51 1.57
N GLU A 66 14.70 -9.75 1.78
CA GLU A 66 13.87 -10.83 2.29
C GLU A 66 13.49 -10.58 3.77
N ARG A 67 14.46 -10.18 4.61
CA ARG A 67 14.17 -9.76 6.00
C ARG A 67 13.30 -8.52 6.05
N LEU A 68 13.49 -7.57 5.13
CA LEU A 68 12.61 -6.42 5.01
C LEU A 68 11.21 -6.87 4.63
N ARG A 69 11.02 -7.77 3.64
CA ARG A 69 9.73 -8.38 3.30
C ARG A 69 9.09 -9.12 4.49
N GLN A 70 9.87 -9.84 5.28
CA GLN A 70 9.37 -10.53 6.47
C GLN A 70 9.03 -9.56 7.62
N ARG A 71 9.82 -8.50 7.82
CA ARG A 71 9.50 -7.42 8.80
C ARG A 71 8.32 -6.56 8.36
N VAL A 72 8.21 -6.33 7.06
CA VAL A 72 7.08 -5.73 6.35
C VAL A 72 5.83 -6.58 6.66
N GLY A 73 5.90 -7.91 6.53
CA GLY A 73 4.80 -8.79 6.93
C GLY A 73 4.42 -8.75 8.42
N LYS A 74 5.36 -8.49 9.34
CA LYS A 74 5.09 -8.46 10.80
C LYS A 74 4.73 -7.09 11.38
N ASN A 75 5.10 -5.99 10.72
CA ASN A 75 4.88 -4.63 11.23
C ASN A 75 4.04 -3.73 10.29
N LEU A 76 3.62 -4.19 9.12
CA LEU A 76 2.79 -3.38 8.21
C LEU A 76 1.29 -3.52 8.45
N ASN A 77 0.84 -3.11 9.62
CA ASN A 77 -0.50 -2.57 9.68
C ASN A 77 -0.47 -1.11 10.15
N PRO A 78 0.02 -0.18 9.32
CA PRO A 78 0.10 1.24 9.68
C PRO A 78 -1.29 1.91 9.76
N GLY A 79 -2.36 1.26 9.30
CA GLY A 79 -3.73 1.82 9.32
C GLY A 79 -4.43 1.72 10.68
N PHE A 80 -3.93 0.86 11.56
CA PHE A 80 -4.47 0.64 12.89
C PHE A 80 -3.31 0.54 13.87
N GLY A 81 -2.76 1.71 14.19
CA GLY A 81 -1.84 1.96 15.28
C GLY A 81 -1.08 0.74 15.78
N GLY A 82 0.12 0.52 15.23
CA GLY A 82 1.02 -0.54 15.68
C GLY A 82 1.11 -0.60 17.20
N GLY A 83 1.50 -1.74 17.77
CA GLY A 83 1.29 -2.08 19.19
C GLY A 83 1.64 -1.00 20.23
N MET A 84 2.46 -0.01 19.89
CA MET A 84 2.66 1.21 20.65
C MET A 84 1.39 2.09 20.79
N GLN A 85 0.66 2.41 19.72
CA GLN A 85 -0.56 3.21 19.79
C GLN A 85 -1.67 2.50 20.54
N ALA A 86 -1.83 1.17 20.34
CA ALA A 86 -2.77 0.37 21.12
C ALA A 86 -2.43 0.40 22.63
N ARG A 87 -1.15 0.35 23.00
CA ARG A 87 -0.71 0.49 24.41
C ARG A 87 -0.96 1.89 24.97
N VAL A 88 -0.75 2.93 24.16
CA VAL A 88 -1.02 4.32 24.56
C VAL A 88 -2.52 4.50 24.82
N TRP A 89 -3.38 4.03 23.91
CA TRP A 89 -4.84 4.11 24.08
C TRP A 89 -5.32 3.32 25.29
N ALA A 90 -4.81 2.11 25.50
CA ALA A 90 -5.21 1.30 26.65
C ALA A 90 -4.92 2.00 27.98
N ARG A 91 -3.75 2.67 28.10
CA ARG A 91 -3.40 3.45 29.29
C ARG A 91 -4.22 4.73 29.41
N ALA A 92 -4.36 5.48 28.31
CA ALA A 92 -5.05 6.77 28.33
C ALA A 92 -6.55 6.63 28.64
N LEU A 93 -7.20 5.59 28.09
CA LEU A 93 -8.63 5.32 28.29
C LEU A 93 -8.93 4.45 29.52
N LYS A 94 -7.90 4.02 30.27
CA LYS A 94 -8.01 3.10 31.41
C LYS A 94 -8.93 1.91 31.08
N LEU A 95 -8.67 1.24 29.96
CA LEU A 95 -9.51 0.13 29.48
C LEU A 95 -9.45 -1.06 30.44
N THR A 96 -10.59 -1.73 30.65
CA THR A 96 -10.61 -3.00 31.39
C THR A 96 -10.01 -4.12 30.56
N ASP A 97 -9.56 -5.21 31.20
CA ASP A 97 -9.03 -6.38 30.49
C ASP A 97 -10.05 -6.97 29.51
N GLU A 98 -11.32 -6.97 29.89
CA GLU A 98 -12.41 -7.45 29.03
C GLU A 98 -12.59 -6.57 27.79
N GLN A 99 -12.55 -5.24 27.94
CA GLN A 99 -12.59 -4.30 26.82
C GLN A 99 -11.39 -4.50 25.89
N ILE A 100 -10.18 -4.69 26.45
CA ILE A 100 -8.96 -4.95 25.68
C ILE A 100 -9.11 -6.23 24.86
N ILE A 101 -9.62 -7.31 25.45
CA ILE A 101 -9.87 -8.58 24.74
C ILE A 101 -10.87 -8.37 23.60
N ARG A 102 -12.00 -7.70 23.86
CA ARG A 102 -13.02 -7.42 22.83
C ARG A 102 -12.47 -6.58 21.69
N MET A 103 -11.69 -5.54 21.99
CA MET A 103 -11.03 -4.71 20.97
C MET A 103 -10.06 -5.53 20.13
N ARG A 104 -9.22 -6.37 20.75
CA ARG A 104 -8.30 -7.26 20.02
C ARG A 104 -9.05 -8.22 19.09
N GLN A 105 -10.19 -8.74 19.53
CA GLN A 105 -11.01 -9.63 18.71
C GLN A 105 -11.58 -8.91 17.48
N VAL A 106 -12.17 -7.72 17.67
CA VAL A 106 -12.66 -6.85 16.58
C VAL A 106 -11.56 -6.59 15.54
N MET A 107 -10.36 -6.27 16.04
CA MET A 107 -9.18 -6.04 15.20
C MET A 107 -8.75 -7.29 14.42
N ARG A 108 -8.71 -8.44 15.09
CA ARG A 108 -8.29 -9.71 14.48
C ARG A 108 -9.23 -10.15 13.37
N VAL A 109 -10.54 -10.08 13.60
CA VAL A 109 -11.56 -10.45 12.59
C VAL A 109 -11.46 -9.57 11.34
N SER A 110 -11.12 -8.29 11.52
CA SER A 110 -11.04 -7.34 10.41
C SER A 110 -9.69 -7.34 9.71
N ALA A 111 -8.65 -7.92 10.33
CA ALA A 111 -7.28 -7.88 9.82
C ALA A 111 -7.12 -8.58 8.47
N GLU A 112 -7.75 -9.75 8.29
CA GLU A 112 -7.64 -10.52 7.05
C GLU A 112 -8.23 -9.76 5.85
N ASN A 113 -9.46 -9.27 5.99
CA ASN A 113 -10.12 -8.46 4.96
C ASN A 113 -9.32 -7.20 4.63
N TYR A 114 -8.79 -6.52 5.66
CA TYR A 114 -7.99 -5.32 5.46
C TYR A 114 -6.69 -5.61 4.70
N LEU A 115 -5.99 -6.70 5.05
CA LEU A 115 -4.75 -7.12 4.37
C LEU A 115 -5.02 -7.51 2.92
N LEU A 116 -6.12 -8.21 2.65
CA LEU A 116 -6.52 -8.57 1.29
C LEU A 116 -6.79 -7.32 0.44
N THR A 117 -7.63 -6.41 0.93
CA THR A 117 -7.93 -5.15 0.23
C THR A 117 -6.66 -4.31 0.03
N GLN A 118 -5.77 -4.25 1.02
CA GLN A 118 -4.51 -3.52 0.90
C GLN A 118 -3.60 -4.10 -0.20
N LYS A 119 -3.49 -5.43 -0.30
CA LYS A 119 -2.74 -6.08 -1.39
C LYS A 119 -3.32 -5.72 -2.75
N GLN A 120 -4.64 -5.74 -2.90
CA GLN A 120 -5.33 -5.39 -4.14
C GLN A 120 -5.09 -3.91 -4.51
N VAL A 121 -5.12 -2.99 -3.54
CA VAL A 121 -4.78 -1.58 -3.75
C VAL A 121 -3.35 -1.43 -4.27
N GLN A 122 -2.38 -2.12 -3.65
CA GLN A 122 -0.99 -2.08 -4.09
C GLN A 122 -0.82 -2.62 -5.52
N GLU A 123 -1.49 -3.73 -5.82
CA GLU A 123 -1.48 -4.33 -7.15
C GLU A 123 -2.05 -3.38 -8.20
N LYS A 124 -3.20 -2.74 -7.93
CA LYS A 124 -3.82 -1.78 -8.86
C LYS A 124 -2.96 -0.52 -9.06
N ARG A 125 -2.29 -0.03 -8.02
CA ARG A 125 -1.32 1.07 -8.14
C ARG A 125 -0.15 0.70 -9.04
N PHE A 126 0.38 -0.51 -8.87
CA PHE A 126 1.46 -1.01 -9.73
C PHE A 126 1.00 -1.19 -11.18
N GLN A 127 -0.21 -1.70 -11.42
CA GLN A 127 -0.80 -1.77 -12.77
C GLN A 127 -0.95 -0.39 -13.40
N LEU A 128 -1.42 0.60 -12.64
CA LEU A 128 -1.56 1.98 -13.11
C LEU A 128 -0.20 2.59 -13.50
N GLU A 129 0.82 2.35 -12.67
CA GLU A 129 2.19 2.79 -12.94
C GLU A 129 2.73 2.15 -14.22
N GLN A 130 2.61 0.83 -14.38
CA GLN A 130 3.03 0.13 -15.60
C GLN A 130 2.32 0.66 -16.86
N ALA A 131 1.01 0.88 -16.79
CA ALA A 131 0.22 1.41 -17.90
C ALA A 131 0.58 2.86 -18.26
N THR A 132 1.20 3.61 -17.32
CA THR A 132 1.70 4.95 -17.57
C THR A 132 3.04 4.94 -18.31
N PHE A 133 3.82 3.86 -18.17
CA PHE A 133 5.13 3.69 -18.82
C PHE A 133 5.09 2.84 -20.09
N SER A 134 3.91 2.40 -20.55
CA SER A 134 3.81 1.66 -21.81
C SER A 134 4.05 2.55 -23.03
N GLU A 135 4.66 2.00 -24.09
CA GLU A 135 4.96 2.73 -25.33
C GLU A 135 3.72 3.32 -26.00
N THR A 136 2.57 2.66 -25.81
CA THR A 136 1.27 3.16 -26.28
C THR A 136 0.39 3.48 -25.08
N LEU A 137 -0.13 4.71 -25.05
CA LEU A 137 -1.08 5.15 -24.04
C LEU A 137 -2.48 4.62 -24.41
N ASN A 138 -3.05 3.76 -23.57
CA ASN A 138 -4.44 3.33 -23.70
C ASN A 138 -5.29 3.97 -22.59
N GLU A 139 -5.97 5.07 -22.92
CA GLU A 139 -6.75 5.85 -21.97
C GLU A 139 -7.88 5.06 -21.31
N GLU A 140 -8.54 4.18 -22.06
CA GLU A 140 -9.63 3.35 -21.53
C GLU A 140 -9.13 2.36 -20.47
N VAL A 141 -7.93 1.78 -20.69
CA VAL A 141 -7.30 0.91 -19.69
C VAL A 141 -6.92 1.70 -18.43
N LEU A 142 -6.32 2.88 -18.58
CA LEU A 142 -5.97 3.75 -17.45
C LEU A 142 -7.22 4.14 -16.64
N LYS A 143 -8.29 4.53 -17.33
CA LYS A 143 -9.57 4.90 -16.73
C LYS A 143 -10.17 3.73 -15.94
N GLN A 144 -10.16 2.52 -16.51
CA GLN A 144 -10.67 1.34 -15.81
C GLN A 144 -9.85 0.99 -14.56
N ILE A 145 -8.51 1.05 -14.63
CA ILE A 145 -7.64 0.81 -13.48
C ILE A 145 -7.90 1.86 -12.38
N ALA A 146 -8.07 3.13 -12.75
CA ALA A 146 -8.38 4.20 -11.80
C ALA A 146 -9.74 3.99 -11.10
N ILE A 147 -10.78 3.59 -11.84
CA ILE A 147 -12.09 3.25 -11.28
C ILE A 147 -11.98 2.09 -10.28
N ASP A 148 -11.27 1.02 -10.65
CA ASP A 148 -11.08 -0.13 -9.78
C ASP A 148 -10.30 0.23 -8.51
N LEU A 149 -9.25 1.05 -8.64
CA LEU A 149 -8.48 1.54 -7.51
C LEU A 149 -9.35 2.36 -6.55
N GLY A 150 -10.16 3.28 -7.07
CA GLY A 150 -11.09 4.09 -6.27
C GLY A 150 -12.10 3.24 -5.50
N LYS A 151 -12.62 2.16 -6.11
CA LYS A 151 -13.51 1.21 -5.41
C LYS A 151 -12.80 0.52 -4.24
N LEU A 152 -11.57 0.06 -4.43
CA LEU A 152 -10.79 -0.62 -3.38
C LEU A 152 -10.42 0.32 -2.22
N GLU A 153 -10.03 1.56 -2.53
CA GLU A 153 -9.77 2.57 -1.50
C GLU A 153 -11.04 2.90 -0.70
N GLY A 154 -12.19 3.02 -1.38
CA GLY A 154 -13.50 3.16 -0.73
C GLY A 154 -13.82 1.99 0.21
N GLN A 155 -13.56 0.75 -0.22
CA GLN A 155 -13.72 -0.44 0.64
C GLN A 155 -12.80 -0.39 1.87
N GLN A 156 -11.56 0.06 1.71
CA GLN A 156 -10.61 0.20 2.82
C GLN A 156 -11.10 1.22 3.86
N ILE A 157 -11.64 2.35 3.41
CA ILE A 157 -12.27 3.36 4.27
C ILE A 157 -13.45 2.74 5.02
N LEU A 158 -14.34 2.02 4.32
CA LEU A 158 -15.49 1.36 4.93
C LEU A 158 -15.07 0.35 6.02
N LEU A 159 -14.07 -0.50 5.74
CA LEU A 159 -13.53 -1.46 6.71
C LEU A 159 -12.99 -0.74 7.95
N ARG A 160 -12.20 0.32 7.76
CA ARG A 160 -11.66 1.12 8.87
C ARG A 160 -12.78 1.73 9.71
N THR A 161 -13.79 2.30 9.07
CA THR A 161 -14.94 2.90 9.75
C THR A 161 -15.73 1.85 10.53
N LYS A 162 -15.98 0.67 9.97
CA LYS A 162 -16.66 -0.44 10.68
C LYS A 162 -15.93 -0.84 11.95
N VAL A 163 -14.61 -1.02 11.88
CA VAL A 163 -13.79 -1.35 13.05
C VAL A 163 -13.88 -0.24 14.10
N GLN A 164 -13.84 1.03 13.68
CA GLN A 164 -13.96 2.15 14.61
C GLN A 164 -15.32 2.20 15.29
N VAL A 165 -16.42 1.95 14.57
CA VAL A 165 -17.77 1.88 15.15
C VAL A 165 -17.83 0.74 16.18
N GLN A 166 -17.30 -0.44 15.85
CA GLN A 166 -17.26 -1.57 16.78
C GLN A 166 -16.44 -1.27 18.04
N ILE A 167 -15.29 -0.59 17.91
CA ILE A 167 -14.50 -0.14 19.06
C ILE A 167 -15.28 0.86 19.91
N ARG A 168 -15.95 1.84 19.30
CA ARG A 168 -16.76 2.83 20.03
C ARG A 168 -17.85 2.18 20.87
N ASN A 169 -18.45 1.09 20.39
CA ASN A 169 -19.47 0.34 21.12
C ASN A 169 -18.93 -0.47 22.31
N ILE A 170 -17.61 -0.64 22.44
CA ILE A 170 -16.97 -1.31 23.58
C ILE A 170 -16.68 -0.31 24.72
N LEU A 171 -16.55 0.97 24.39
CA LEU A 171 -16.16 2.03 25.33
C LEU A 171 -17.37 2.52 26.12
N THR A 172 -17.13 2.97 27.36
CA THR A 172 -18.12 3.75 28.11
C THR A 172 -18.30 5.14 27.51
N SER A 173 -19.37 5.84 27.89
CA SER A 173 -19.62 7.21 27.44
C SER A 173 -18.47 8.17 27.82
N GLU A 174 -17.90 8.03 29.00
CA GLU A 174 -16.74 8.81 29.46
C GLU A 174 -15.48 8.50 28.65
N GLN A 175 -15.17 7.21 28.45
CA GLN A 175 -14.04 6.78 27.62
C GLN A 175 -14.19 7.24 26.17
N LEU A 176 -15.42 7.27 25.66
CA LEU A 176 -15.70 7.72 24.30
C LEU A 176 -15.41 9.22 24.12
N LYS A 177 -15.68 10.06 25.14
CA LYS A 177 -15.29 11.48 25.13
C LYS A 177 -13.77 11.61 25.00
N LEU A 178 -13.01 10.98 25.92
CA LEU A 178 -11.55 10.97 25.88
C LEU A 178 -11.00 10.40 24.55
N TYR A 179 -11.64 9.37 24.00
CA TYR A 179 -11.26 8.80 22.71
C TYR A 179 -11.39 9.83 21.56
N ASN A 180 -12.47 10.62 21.55
CA ASN A 180 -12.66 11.66 20.55
C ASN A 180 -11.64 12.78 20.70
N GLU A 181 -11.33 13.19 21.93
CA GLU A 181 -10.31 14.20 22.23
C GLU A 181 -8.93 13.76 21.69
N LEU A 182 -8.51 12.54 22.05
CA LEU A 182 -7.25 11.95 21.59
C LEU A 182 -7.17 11.80 20.06
N ARG A 183 -8.30 11.59 19.40
CA ARG A 183 -8.34 11.33 17.96
C ARG A 183 -8.33 12.60 17.12
N PHE A 184 -9.08 13.61 17.53
CA PHE A 184 -9.23 14.85 16.77
C PHE A 184 -8.29 15.95 17.25
N GLY A 185 -7.53 15.72 18.33
CA GLY A 185 -6.71 16.77 18.95
C GLY A 185 -7.56 17.90 19.50
N LEU A 186 -8.88 17.71 19.59
CA LEU A 186 -9.81 18.66 20.15
C LEU A 186 -9.67 18.56 21.66
N ASN A 187 -8.90 19.48 22.26
CA ASN A 187 -9.14 19.86 23.65
C ASN A 187 -10.59 20.38 23.71
N PRO A 188 -11.53 19.72 24.40
CA PRO A 188 -12.87 20.27 24.60
C PRO A 188 -12.86 21.48 25.53
N SER A 189 -11.71 21.79 26.14
CA SER A 189 -11.56 22.73 27.25
C SER A 189 -11.04 24.12 26.86
N GLY A 190 -10.81 24.43 25.58
CA GLY A 190 -10.07 25.65 25.20
C GLY A 190 -10.74 26.57 24.19
N ASP A 191 -10.81 26.16 22.92
CA ASP A 191 -10.95 27.17 21.85
C ASP A 191 -12.39 27.41 21.35
N PHE A 192 -13.39 26.68 21.86
CA PHE A 192 -14.78 26.85 21.42
C PHE A 192 -15.69 27.59 22.41
N LEU A 193 -15.23 27.87 23.64
CA LEU A 193 -16.02 28.59 24.65
C LEU A 193 -15.55 30.04 24.91
N GLU A 194 -14.47 30.53 24.28
CA GLU A 194 -14.04 31.92 24.43
C GLU A 194 -14.76 32.93 23.52
N LYS A 195 -15.75 32.51 22.71
CA LYS A 195 -16.47 33.41 21.77
C LYS A 195 -17.88 33.83 22.19
N GLU A 196 -18.22 33.79 23.48
CA GLU A 196 -19.53 34.27 23.97
C GLU A 196 -19.45 35.52 24.87
N ASN A 197 -18.27 36.13 25.04
CA ASN A 197 -18.12 37.40 25.77
C ASN A 197 -17.73 38.60 24.89
N ASP A 198 -17.54 38.43 23.58
CA ASP A 198 -17.41 39.54 22.62
C ASP A 198 -18.78 39.97 22.08
N ALA A 199 -19.79 40.02 22.96
CA ALA A 199 -20.99 40.79 22.64
C ALA A 199 -20.57 42.26 22.53
N PRO A 200 -20.79 42.94 21.40
CA PRO A 200 -20.44 44.35 21.27
C PRO A 200 -21.19 45.13 22.34
N ALA A 201 -20.43 45.79 23.22
CA ALA A 201 -20.97 46.69 24.22
C ALA A 201 -22.00 47.61 23.56
N GLU A 202 -23.25 47.58 24.08
CA GLU A 202 -24.29 48.53 23.73
C GLU A 202 -23.71 49.95 23.77
N GLN A 203 -23.52 50.55 22.60
CA GLN A 203 -23.29 51.97 22.48
C GLN A 203 -24.55 52.68 22.95
N LYS A 204 -24.56 53.10 24.22
CA LYS A 204 -25.53 54.04 24.76
C LYS A 204 -25.40 55.35 23.99
N ASN A 205 -26.25 55.52 22.98
CA ASN A 205 -26.49 56.79 22.32
C ASN A 205 -27.21 57.73 23.31
N ASN A 206 -26.44 58.52 24.03
CA ASN A 206 -26.93 59.70 24.73
C ASN A 206 -26.98 60.86 23.73
N ASN A 207 -28.14 61.07 23.10
CA ASN A 207 -28.52 62.36 22.54
C ASN A 207 -29.61 62.96 23.45
N GLN A 208 -29.22 63.96 24.24
CA GLN A 208 -30.06 64.99 24.81
C GLN A 208 -29.41 66.33 24.53
#